data_AF-A0A518AV27-F1
#
_entry.id   AF-A0A518AV27-F1
#
_cell.length_a   1.000
_cell.length_b   1.000
_cell.length_c   1.000
_cell.angle_alpha   90.00
_cell.angle_beta   90.00
_cell.angle_gamma   90.00
#
_symmetry.space_group_name_H-M   'P 1'
#
loop_
_entity.id
_entity.type
_entity.pdbx_description
1 polymer ?
#
loop_
_entity_poly.entity_id
_entity_poly.type
_entity_poly.pdbx_seq_one_letter_code
_entity_poly.pdbx_strand_id
1 'polypeptide(L)'
;MTMGDIVGESGFDSADSLHVSILQWIMQTTLCRNINVAGHSIHGLGNLRARLPEAIEHLCGIVNSARRNDEHEHVSLRATALRILRRLDPVIAAEFVGTPAFDEYAHAVEHWLETDASKNTETRLELQNESEWLTEVTNRRTKP
;
A
#
# COMPACT_ATOMS: atom_id res chain seq x y z
N MET A 1 5.85 11.91 10.18
CA MET A 1 6.88 10.97 10.65
C MET A 1 6.21 9.92 11.52
N THR A 2 6.36 8.65 11.13
CA THR A 2 5.75 7.45 11.73
C THR A 2 6.85 6.61 12.38
N MET A 3 6.51 5.65 13.25
CA MET A 3 7.51 4.70 13.77
C MET A 3 8.15 3.85 12.65
N GLY A 4 7.40 3.57 11.59
CA GLY A 4 7.93 2.96 10.37
C GLY A 4 9.06 3.78 9.75
N ASP A 5 8.90 5.12 9.67
CA ASP A 5 9.95 6.01 9.16
C ASP A 5 11.21 5.95 10.04
N ILE A 6 11.05 5.98 11.36
CA ILE A 6 12.20 5.97 12.30
C ILE A 6 13.02 4.68 12.14
N VAL A 7 12.34 3.52 12.13
CA VAL A 7 13.02 2.23 11.97
C VAL A 7 13.60 2.07 10.57
N GLY A 8 12.86 2.52 9.54
CA GLY A 8 13.32 2.48 8.15
C GLY A 8 14.59 3.31 7.92
N GLU A 9 14.69 4.51 8.49
CA GLU A 9 15.89 5.35 8.43
C GLU A 9 17.05 4.78 9.27
N SER A 10 16.75 4.06 10.35
CA SER A 10 17.76 3.43 11.21
C SER A 10 18.31 2.12 10.63
N GLY A 11 17.65 1.56 9.62
CA GLY A 11 17.91 0.23 9.08
C GLY A 11 17.23 -0.84 9.93
N PHE A 12 16.13 -1.39 9.44
CA PHE A 12 15.44 -2.49 10.12
C PHE A 12 16.40 -3.67 10.35
N ASP A 13 16.38 -4.20 11.57
CA ASP A 13 17.17 -5.36 11.99
C ASP A 13 16.23 -6.42 12.60
N SER A 14 16.13 -7.58 11.93
CA SER A 14 15.32 -8.71 12.39
C SER A 14 15.84 -9.37 13.67
N ALA A 15 17.10 -9.15 14.04
CA ALA A 15 17.66 -9.63 15.31
C ALA A 15 17.36 -8.67 16.48
N ASP A 16 16.96 -7.42 16.19
CA ASP A 16 16.56 -6.46 17.21
C ASP A 16 15.09 -6.68 17.62
N SER A 17 14.91 -7.10 18.87
CA SER A 17 13.59 -7.34 19.47
C SER A 17 12.66 -6.12 19.43
N LEU A 18 13.20 -4.89 19.50
CA LEU A 18 12.40 -3.67 19.42
C LEU A 18 11.89 -3.46 18.00
N HIS A 19 12.73 -3.65 16.98
CA HIS A 19 12.32 -3.54 15.58
C HIS A 19 11.23 -4.56 15.23
N VAL A 20 11.40 -5.80 15.66
CA VAL A 20 10.39 -6.85 15.48
C VAL A 20 9.09 -6.50 16.21
N SER A 21 9.16 -5.99 17.44
CA SER A 21 7.98 -5.56 18.20
C SER A 21 7.24 -4.40 17.52
N ILE A 22 7.98 -3.45 16.93
CA ILE A 22 7.41 -2.34 16.17
C ILE A 22 6.70 -2.86 14.91
N LEU A 23 7.32 -3.76 14.15
CA LEU A 23 6.70 -4.39 12.98
C LEU A 23 5.37 -5.07 13.38
N GLN A 24 5.41 -5.93 14.40
CA GLN A 24 4.22 -6.63 14.88
C GLN A 24 3.12 -5.68 15.34
N TRP A 25 3.49 -4.61 16.04
CA TRP A 25 2.54 -3.59 16.47
C TRP A 25 1.89 -2.88 15.28
N ILE A 26 2.68 -2.45 14.28
CA ILE A 26 2.15 -1.81 13.06
C ILE A 26 1.19 -2.79 12.32
N MET A 27 1.56 -4.06 12.20
CA MET A 27 0.72 -5.08 11.58
C MET A 27 -0.62 -5.22 12.32
N GLN A 28 -0.60 -5.29 13.66
CA GLN A 28 -1.82 -5.35 14.46
C GLN A 28 -2.69 -4.10 14.33
N THR A 29 -2.10 -2.91 14.23
CA THR A 29 -2.87 -1.66 14.13
C THR A 29 -3.54 -1.48 12.76
N THR A 30 -3.14 -2.22 11.72
CA THR A 30 -3.90 -2.27 10.46
C THR A 30 -5.32 -2.85 10.63
N LEU A 31 -5.55 -3.62 11.69
CA LEU A 31 -6.86 -4.20 12.03
C LEU A 31 -7.71 -3.28 12.92
N CYS A 32 -7.23 -2.06 13.20
CA CYS A 32 -7.94 -1.13 14.05
C CYS A 32 -9.33 -0.79 13.49
N ARG A 33 -10.34 -0.70 14.37
CA ARG A 33 -11.67 -0.22 14.00
C ARG A 33 -11.63 1.21 13.46
N ASN A 34 -10.72 2.04 13.94
CA ASN A 34 -10.56 3.38 13.37
C ASN A 34 -9.87 3.28 11.99
N ILE A 35 -10.62 3.62 10.94
CA ILE A 35 -10.15 3.50 9.55
C ILE A 35 -8.90 4.33 9.27
N ASN A 36 -8.80 5.52 9.86
CA ASN A 36 -7.64 6.38 9.69
C ASN A 36 -6.40 5.75 10.34
N VAL A 37 -6.55 5.14 11.52
CA VAL A 37 -5.44 4.42 12.17
C VAL A 37 -5.01 3.22 11.35
N ALA A 38 -5.97 2.45 10.83
CA ALA A 38 -5.69 1.31 9.97
C ALA A 38 -4.94 1.73 8.69
N GLY A 39 -5.42 2.75 7.98
CA GLY A 39 -4.78 3.29 6.77
C GLY A 39 -3.36 3.81 7.04
N HIS A 40 -3.17 4.63 8.09
CA HIS A 40 -1.84 5.10 8.47
C HIS A 40 -0.89 3.95 8.84
N SER A 41 -1.40 2.87 9.43
CA SER A 41 -0.59 1.69 9.76
C SER A 41 -0.14 0.95 8.51
N ILE A 42 -1.00 0.84 7.49
CA ILE A 42 -0.62 0.27 6.19
C ILE A 42 0.51 1.07 5.55
N HIS A 43 0.43 2.41 5.56
CA HIS A 43 1.55 3.27 5.14
C HIS A 43 2.81 3.04 5.99
N GLY A 44 2.64 2.87 7.30
CA GLY A 44 3.73 2.56 8.23
C GLY A 44 4.52 1.31 7.86
N LEU A 45 3.87 0.26 7.34
CA LEU A 45 4.55 -0.93 6.82
C LEU A 45 5.45 -0.61 5.62
N GLY A 46 4.97 0.24 4.70
CA GLY A 46 5.77 0.71 3.57
C GLY A 46 6.97 1.55 3.99
N ASN A 47 6.83 2.31 5.08
CA ASN A 47 7.87 3.20 5.59
C ASN A 47 9.04 2.47 6.28
N LEU A 48 8.89 1.19 6.61
CA LEU A 48 9.99 0.36 7.11
C LEU A 48 11.11 0.18 6.07
N ARG A 49 10.83 0.43 4.77
CA ARG A 49 11.79 0.39 3.64
C ARG A 49 12.58 -0.92 3.50
N ALA A 50 12.13 -1.98 4.16
CA ALA A 50 12.69 -3.31 4.07
C ALA A 50 11.65 -4.24 3.45
N ARG A 51 12.10 -5.13 2.56
CA ARG A 51 11.27 -6.20 1.99
C ARG A 51 11.16 -7.33 3.01
N LEU A 52 10.31 -7.12 4.02
CA LEU A 52 10.09 -8.05 5.13
C LEU A 52 9.01 -9.06 4.72
N PRO A 53 9.31 -10.38 4.66
CA PRO A 53 8.35 -11.38 4.25
C PRO A 53 7.01 -11.32 5.00
N GLU A 54 7.06 -11.08 6.31
CA GLU A 54 5.88 -11.00 7.18
C GLU A 54 5.01 -9.77 6.86
N ALA A 55 5.63 -8.64 6.52
CA ALA A 55 4.90 -7.43 6.11
C ALA A 55 4.25 -7.62 4.73
N ILE A 56 4.95 -8.28 3.81
CA ILE A 56 4.43 -8.61 2.47
C ILE A 56 3.25 -9.56 2.56
N GLU A 57 3.38 -10.66 3.33
CA GLU A 57 2.31 -11.63 3.54
C GLU A 57 1.06 -10.95 4.15
N HIS A 58 1.28 -10.09 5.16
CA HIS A 58 0.21 -9.34 5.80
C HIS A 58 -0.50 -8.38 4.84
N LEU A 59 0.25 -7.65 4.01
CA LEU A 59 -0.31 -6.78 2.97
C LEU A 59 -1.13 -7.59 1.97
N CYS A 60 -0.62 -8.73 1.49
CA CYS A 60 -1.37 -9.64 0.61
C CYS A 60 -2.69 -10.10 1.25
N GLY A 61 -2.69 -10.37 2.56
CA GLY A 61 -3.91 -10.67 3.33
C GLY A 61 -4.93 -9.53 3.30
N ILE A 62 -4.49 -8.28 3.48
CA ILE A 62 -5.36 -7.11 3.40
C ILE A 62 -5.89 -6.90 1.98
N VAL A 63 -5.06 -7.07 0.95
CA VAL A 63 -5.47 -6.93 -0.46
C VAL A 63 -6.61 -7.90 -0.80
N ASN A 64 -6.56 -9.14 -0.29
CA ASN A 64 -7.59 -10.16 -0.50
C ASN A 64 -8.83 -10.00 0.42
N SER A 65 -8.81 -9.05 1.35
CA SER A 65 -9.91 -8.88 2.29
C SER A 65 -11.15 -8.24 1.66
N ALA A 66 -12.30 -8.42 2.31
CA ALA A 66 -13.49 -7.70 1.95
C ALA A 66 -13.33 -6.20 2.24
N ARG A 67 -13.92 -5.37 1.38
CA ARG A 67 -14.05 -3.92 1.62
C ARG A 67 -14.75 -3.69 2.95
N ARG A 68 -14.26 -2.76 3.77
CA ARG A 68 -14.94 -2.41 5.02
C ARG A 68 -16.09 -1.45 4.75
N ASN A 69 -17.15 -1.55 5.54
CA ASN A 69 -18.34 -0.70 5.39
C ASN A 69 -18.11 0.76 5.80
N ASP A 70 -17.02 1.05 6.50
CA ASP A 70 -16.66 2.38 7.02
C ASP A 70 -15.57 3.08 6.18
N GLU A 71 -15.27 2.55 4.99
CA GLU A 71 -14.28 3.11 4.06
C GLU A 71 -14.84 4.26 3.22
N HIS A 72 -13.94 5.16 2.81
CA HIS A 72 -14.27 6.25 1.89
C HIS A 72 -14.66 5.70 0.51
N GLU A 73 -15.48 6.44 -0.25
CA GLU A 73 -15.97 6.01 -1.56
C GLU A 73 -14.83 5.72 -2.56
N HIS A 74 -13.84 6.61 -2.61
CA HIS A 74 -12.73 6.54 -3.57
C HIS A 74 -11.49 5.79 -3.09
N VAL A 75 -11.37 5.45 -1.80
CA VAL A 75 -10.15 4.86 -1.24
C VAL A 75 -10.50 3.81 -0.20
N SER A 76 -10.02 2.58 -0.42
CA SER A 76 -10.16 1.45 0.51
C SER A 76 -8.82 1.07 1.14
N LEU A 77 -8.86 0.34 2.26
CA LEU A 77 -7.64 -0.21 2.86
C LEU A 77 -6.98 -1.24 1.94
N ARG A 78 -7.75 -2.05 1.21
CA ARG A 78 -7.19 -3.04 0.28
C ARG A 78 -6.49 -2.39 -0.92
N ALA A 79 -7.03 -1.29 -1.46
CA ALA A 79 -6.35 -0.51 -2.48
C ALA A 79 -5.08 0.16 -1.93
N THR A 80 -5.13 0.67 -0.70
CA THR A 80 -3.97 1.27 -0.02
C THR A 80 -2.89 0.21 0.23
N ALA A 81 -3.28 -0.99 0.67
CA ALA A 81 -2.36 -2.11 0.86
C ALA A 81 -1.70 -2.52 -0.45
N LEU A 82 -2.46 -2.59 -1.55
CA LEU A 82 -1.91 -2.90 -2.87
C LEU A 82 -0.92 -1.82 -3.35
N ARG A 83 -1.24 -0.55 -3.13
CA ARG A 83 -0.34 0.57 -3.43
C ARG A 83 0.98 0.47 -2.67
N ILE A 84 0.94 0.14 -1.37
CA ILE A 84 2.15 -0.09 -0.56
C ILE A 84 2.89 -1.34 -1.00
N LEU A 85 2.18 -2.43 -1.29
CA LEU A 85 2.76 -3.67 -1.78
C LEU A 85 3.52 -3.44 -3.10
N ARG A 86 2.95 -2.67 -4.04
CA ARG A 86 3.65 -2.28 -5.29
C ARG A 86 4.98 -1.59 -5.01
N ARG A 87 5.03 -0.68 -4.03
CA ARG A 87 6.25 0.05 -3.68
C ARG A 87 7.34 -0.87 -3.10
N LEU A 88 6.94 -1.88 -2.33
CA LEU A 88 7.87 -2.83 -1.71
C LEU A 88 8.27 -3.96 -2.65
N ASP A 89 7.32 -4.47 -3.43
CA ASP A 89 7.45 -5.62 -4.33
C ASP A 89 6.46 -5.52 -5.51
N PRO A 90 6.84 -4.88 -6.62
CA PRO A 90 5.97 -4.71 -7.78
C PRO A 90 5.68 -6.04 -8.50
N VAL A 91 6.49 -7.09 -8.30
CA VAL A 91 6.27 -8.41 -8.91
C VAL A 91 5.09 -9.09 -8.23
N ILE A 92 5.07 -9.13 -6.90
CA ILE A 92 3.95 -9.69 -6.13
C ILE A 92 2.69 -8.84 -6.33
N ALA A 93 2.80 -7.51 -6.35
CA ALA A 93 1.65 -6.64 -6.59
C ALA A 93 0.96 -6.91 -7.94
N ALA A 94 1.73 -7.28 -8.98
CA ALA A 94 1.18 -7.62 -10.29
C ALA A 94 0.36 -8.93 -10.28
N GLU A 95 0.47 -9.76 -9.25
CA GLU A 95 -0.36 -10.96 -9.10
C GLU A 95 -1.84 -10.63 -8.81
N PHE A 96 -2.11 -9.42 -8.32
CA PHE A 96 -3.44 -8.94 -7.96
C PHE A 96 -4.19 -8.23 -9.09
N VAL A 97 -3.64 -8.19 -10.31
CA VAL A 97 -4.33 -7.62 -11.49
C VAL A 97 -5.69 -8.31 -11.71
N GLY A 98 -6.76 -7.53 -11.84
CA GLY A 98 -8.12 -8.03 -12.01
C GLY A 98 -8.83 -8.43 -10.70
N THR A 99 -8.22 -8.14 -9.55
CA THR A 99 -8.91 -8.25 -8.26
C THR A 99 -9.65 -6.95 -7.93
N PRO A 100 -10.66 -6.97 -7.05
CA PRO A 100 -11.36 -5.75 -6.64
C PRO A 100 -10.43 -4.68 -6.02
N ALA A 101 -9.34 -5.09 -5.36
CA ALA A 101 -8.36 -4.16 -4.80
C ALA A 101 -7.57 -3.42 -5.90
N PHE A 102 -7.32 -4.08 -7.03
CA PHE A 102 -6.65 -3.47 -8.18
C PHE A 102 -7.54 -2.43 -8.86
N ASP A 103 -8.81 -2.76 -9.07
CA ASP A 103 -9.77 -1.83 -9.68
C ASP A 103 -9.98 -0.58 -8.80
N GLU A 104 -10.08 -0.78 -7.48
CA GLU A 104 -10.18 0.34 -6.52
C GLU A 104 -8.91 1.17 -6.46
N TYR A 105 -7.73 0.57 -6.59
CA TYR A 105 -6.47 1.30 -6.65
C TYR A 105 -6.38 2.13 -7.93
N ALA A 106 -6.77 1.58 -9.08
CA ALA A 106 -6.83 2.33 -10.34
C ALA A 106 -7.78 3.52 -10.24
N HIS A 107 -8.99 3.30 -9.71
CA HIS A 107 -9.98 4.35 -9.49
C HIS A 107 -9.46 5.46 -8.56
N ALA A 108 -8.75 5.07 -7.48
CA ALA A 108 -8.15 6.04 -6.56
C ALA A 108 -7.09 6.91 -7.24
N VAL A 109 -6.21 6.31 -8.07
CA VAL A 109 -5.17 7.04 -8.81
C VAL A 109 -5.78 8.01 -9.82
N GLU A 110 -6.78 7.57 -10.60
CA GLU A 110 -7.52 8.42 -11.54
C GLU A 110 -8.16 9.60 -10.82
N HIS A 111 -8.88 9.33 -9.73
CA HIS A 111 -9.50 10.36 -8.90
C HIS A 111 -8.46 11.37 -8.39
N TRP A 112 -7.31 10.92 -7.86
CA TRP A 112 -6.29 11.84 -7.35
C TRP A 112 -5.63 12.69 -8.45
N LEU A 113 -5.47 12.15 -9.67
CA LEU A 113 -4.96 12.90 -10.81
C LEU A 113 -5.90 14.02 -11.28
N GLU A 114 -7.21 13.86 -11.06
CA GLU A 114 -8.26 14.83 -11.40
C GLU A 114 -8.50 15.87 -10.30
N THR A 115 -8.02 15.61 -9.09
CA THR A 115 -8.21 16.51 -7.93
C THR A 115 -7.03 17.45 -7.69
N ASP A 116 -7.24 18.37 -6.76
CA ASP A 116 -6.23 19.31 -6.25
C ASP A 116 -4.97 18.63 -5.67
N ALA A 117 -5.04 17.34 -5.33
CA ALA A 117 -3.88 16.56 -4.89
C ALA A 117 -2.76 16.55 -5.95
N SER A 118 -3.11 16.66 -7.23
CA SER A 118 -2.16 16.70 -8.35
C SER A 118 -1.58 18.08 -8.66
N LYS A 119 -1.92 19.13 -7.88
CA LYS A 119 -1.35 20.48 -8.08
C LYS A 119 0.12 20.57 -7.72
N ASN A 120 0.60 19.69 -6.84
CA ASN A 120 2.03 19.54 -6.56
C ASN A 120 2.68 18.70 -7.69
N THR A 121 3.73 19.24 -8.31
CA THR A 121 4.42 18.60 -9.45
C THR A 121 5.00 17.22 -9.10
N GLU A 122 5.58 17.07 -7.91
CA GLU A 122 6.17 15.81 -7.45
C GLU A 122 5.08 14.76 -7.22
N THR A 123 4.02 15.12 -6.49
CA THR A 123 2.86 14.24 -6.29
C THR A 123 2.20 13.86 -7.62
N ARG A 124 2.12 14.79 -8.56
CA ARG A 124 1.57 14.50 -9.90
C ARG A 124 2.43 13.49 -10.65
N LEU A 125 3.74 13.64 -10.63
CA LEU A 125 4.66 12.71 -11.28
C LEU A 125 4.57 11.31 -10.65
N GLU A 126 4.49 11.22 -9.32
CA GLU A 126 4.28 9.96 -8.63
C GLU A 126 2.99 9.28 -9.12
N LEU A 127 1.87 9.99 -9.10
CA LEU A 127 0.57 9.47 -9.55
C LEU A 127 0.58 9.05 -11.03
N GLN A 128 1.28 9.80 -11.90
CA GLN A 128 1.47 9.41 -13.30
C GLN A 128 2.25 8.09 -13.42
N ASN A 129 3.34 7.93 -12.67
CA ASN A 129 4.09 6.67 -12.63
C ASN A 129 3.24 5.50 -12.09
N GLU A 130 2.32 5.76 -11.15
CA GLU A 130 1.37 4.73 -10.69
C GLU A 130 0.39 4.34 -11.80
N SER A 131 -0.18 5.32 -12.50
CA SER A 131 -1.12 5.11 -13.62
C SER A 131 -0.47 4.36 -14.80
N GLU A 132 0.76 4.72 -15.15
CA GLU A 132 1.54 4.02 -16.18
C GLU A 132 1.79 2.56 -15.81
N TRP A 133 2.19 2.30 -14.55
CA TRP A 133 2.38 0.93 -14.07
C TRP A 133 1.09 0.12 -14.14
N LEU A 134 -0.04 0.69 -13.69
CA LEU A 134 -1.35 0.04 -13.74
C LEU A 134 -1.73 -0.35 -15.17
N THR A 135 -1.49 0.55 -16.13
CA THR A 135 -1.73 0.31 -17.56
C THR A 135 -0.82 -0.79 -18.10
N GLU A 136 0.47 -0.75 -17.78
CA GLU A 136 1.46 -1.70 -18.24
C GLU A 136 1.17 -3.13 -17.76
N VAL A 137 0.92 -3.32 -16.46
CA VAL A 137 0.67 -4.66 -15.91
C VAL A 137 -0.65 -5.26 -16.40
N THR A 138 -1.65 -4.43 -16.64
CA THR A 138 -2.92 -4.84 -17.27
C THR A 138 -2.67 -5.36 -18.69
N ASN A 139 -1.90 -4.63 -19.49
CA ASN A 139 -1.56 -5.03 -20.86
C ASN A 139 -0.70 -6.30 -20.94
N ARG A 140 0.12 -6.58 -19.92
CA ARG A 140 0.93 -7.81 -19.86
C ARG A 140 0.08 -9.04 -19.56
N ARG A 141 -0.99 -8.92 -18.78
CA ARG A 141 -1.90 -10.04 -18.48
C ARG A 141 -2.89 -10.37 -19.61
N THR A 142 -3.20 -9.40 -20.47
CA THR A 142 -4.14 -9.58 -21.58
C THR A 142 -3.49 -10.11 -22.86
N LYS A 143 -2.15 -10.15 -22.92
CA LYS A 143 -1.43 -10.79 -24.03
C LYS A 143 -1.38 -12.31 -23.80
N PRO A 144 -1.93 -13.12 -24.73
CA PRO A 144 -1.96 -14.58 -24.64
C PRO A 144 -0.57 -15.21 -24.73
#